data_AF-A0AAX3WVF1-F1
#
_entry.id   AF-A0AAX3WVF1-F1
#
_cell.length_a   1.000
_cell.length_b   1.000
_cell.length_c   1.000
_cell.angle_alpha   90.00
_cell.angle_beta   90.00
_cell.angle_gamma   90.00
#
_symmetry.space_group_name_H-M   'P 1'
#
loop_
_entity.id
_entity.type
_entity.pdbx_description
1 polymer ?
#
loop_
_entity_poly.entity_id
_entity_poly.type
_entity_poly.pdbx_seq_one_letter_code
_entity_poly.pdbx_strand_id
1 'polypeptide(L)'
;MEKYKKLIIIGSSLGIVGLILSFFSVSFGTSLADNWLYRLGGADTWKYELVMQSNINIFLVIGSILFSVSLVSIIFSWYRMLSLHDK
;
A
#
# COMPACT_ATOMS: atom_id res chain seq x y z
N MET A 1 19.02 4.34 -21.08
CA MET A 1 17.81 5.07 -20.64
C MET A 1 16.58 4.16 -20.48
N GLU A 2 16.35 3.17 -21.34
CA GLU A 2 15.15 2.29 -21.27
C GLU A 2 14.95 1.56 -19.94
N LYS A 3 16.03 1.08 -19.31
CA LYS A 3 15.98 0.42 -17.99
C LYS A 3 15.34 1.31 -16.92
N TYR A 4 15.72 2.60 -16.88
CA TYR A 4 15.18 3.55 -15.91
C TYR A 4 13.72 3.91 -16.21
N LYS A 5 13.33 4.02 -17.50
CA LYS A 5 11.93 4.19 -17.89
C LYS A 5 11.06 3.01 -17.41
N LYS A 6 11.53 1.77 -17.58
CA LYS A 6 10.83 0.57 -17.06
C LYS A 6 10.69 0.61 -15.54
N LEU A 7 11.75 1.00 -14.82
CA LEU A 7 11.71 1.15 -13.36
C LEU A 7 10.69 2.22 -12.90
N ILE A 8 10.59 3.34 -13.61
CA ILE A 8 9.60 4.38 -13.32
C ILE A 8 8.19 3.84 -13.54
N ILE A 9 7.92 3.10 -14.63
CA ILE A 9 6.60 2.52 -14.89
C ILE A 9 6.19 1.53 -13.79
N ILE A 10 7.10 0.62 -13.41
CA ILE A 10 6.86 -0.37 -12.36
C ILE A 10 6.72 0.30 -10.99
N GLY A 11 7.56 1.30 -10.70
CA GLY A 11 7.46 2.09 -9.48
C GLY A 11 6.13 2.83 -9.39
N SER A 12 5.66 3.41 -10.50
CA SER A 12 4.37 4.11 -10.54
C SER A 12 3.19 3.17 -10.32
N SER A 13 3.21 1.97 -10.92
CA SER A 13 2.14 0.99 -10.68
C SER A 13 2.12 0.50 -9.23
N LEU A 14 3.29 0.21 -8.64
CA LEU A 14 3.41 -0.11 -7.21
C LEU A 14 2.94 1.04 -6.31
N GLY A 15 3.26 2.29 -6.66
CA GLY A 15 2.81 3.47 -5.95
C GLY A 15 1.29 3.59 -5.95
N ILE A 16 0.64 3.37 -7.10
CA ILE A 16 -0.83 3.36 -7.22
C ILE A 16 -1.43 2.26 -6.34
N VAL A 17 -0.86 1.05 -6.33
CA VAL A 17 -1.32 -0.04 -5.46
C VAL A 17 -1.17 0.34 -3.99
N GLY A 18 -0.04 0.94 -3.59
CA GLY A 18 0.17 1.42 -2.22
C GLY A 18 -0.85 2.48 -1.80
N LEU A 19 -1.22 3.39 -2.71
CA LEU A 19 -2.29 4.37 -2.48
C LEU A 19 -3.64 3.70 -2.32
N ILE A 20 -4.01 2.76 -3.21
CA ILE A 20 -5.28 2.03 -3.10
C ILE A 20 -5.37 1.32 -1.75
N LEU A 21 -4.31 0.62 -1.32
CA LEU A 21 -4.29 -0.06 -0.01
C LEU A 21 -4.45 0.93 1.16
N SER A 22 -3.83 2.10 1.07
CA SER A 22 -3.88 3.11 2.13
C SER A 22 -5.26 3.78 2.22
N PHE A 23 -5.80 4.24 1.08
CA PHE A 23 -7.09 4.94 1.02
C PHE A 23 -8.28 4.02 1.27
N PHE A 24 -8.22 2.77 0.81
CA PHE A 24 -9.28 1.78 1.01
C PHE A 24 -9.00 0.86 2.22
N SER A 25 -8.05 1.24 3.09
CA SER A 25 -7.69 0.47 4.29
C SER A 25 -8.88 0.22 5.21
N VAL A 26 -9.78 1.20 5.36
CA VAL A 26 -11.03 1.05 6.14
C VAL A 26 -11.92 -0.02 5.51
N SER A 27 -12.20 0.08 4.21
CA SER A 27 -13.06 -0.88 3.50
C SER A 27 -12.50 -2.31 3.54
N PHE A 28 -11.19 -2.47 3.31
CA PHE A 28 -10.55 -3.78 3.39
C PHE A 28 -10.53 -4.32 4.82
N GLY A 29 -10.17 -3.46 5.79
CA GLY A 29 -10.10 -3.85 7.19
C GLY A 29 -11.44 -4.28 7.77
N THR A 30 -12.51 -3.54 7.47
CA THR A 30 -13.88 -3.90 7.85
C THR A 30 -14.32 -5.19 7.16
N SER A 31 -14.07 -5.36 5.85
CA SER A 31 -14.43 -6.60 5.15
C SER A 31 -13.76 -7.85 5.74
N LEU A 32 -12.49 -7.75 6.15
CA LEU A 32 -11.80 -8.85 6.84
C LEU A 32 -12.35 -9.10 8.24
N ALA A 33 -12.69 -8.06 8.98
CA ALA A 33 -13.31 -8.18 10.30
C ALA A 33 -14.70 -8.81 10.22
N ASP A 34 -15.50 -8.46 9.20
CA ASP A 34 -16.84 -9.01 8.97
C ASP A 34 -16.77 -10.50 8.60
N ASN A 35 -15.85 -10.87 7.71
CA ASN A 35 -15.63 -12.28 7.37
C ASN A 35 -15.11 -13.08 8.57
N TRP A 36 -14.25 -12.48 9.40
CA TRP A 36 -13.84 -13.08 10.67
C TRP A 36 -15.04 -13.29 11.61
N LEU A 37 -15.88 -12.26 11.81
CA LEU A 37 -17.08 -12.34 12.66
C LEU A 37 -18.06 -13.41 12.17
N TYR A 38 -18.32 -13.46 10.86
CA TYR A 38 -19.19 -14.45 10.24
C TYR A 38 -18.73 -15.88 10.52
N ARG A 39 -17.41 -16.14 10.50
CA ARG A 39 -16.83 -17.46 10.79
C ARG A 39 -16.94 -17.88 12.25
N LEU A 40 -16.96 -16.92 13.18
CA LEU A 40 -17.16 -17.20 14.60
C LEU A 40 -18.65 -17.39 14.96
N GLY A 41 -19.57 -16.90 14.15
CA GLY A 41 -21.00 -16.90 14.46
C GLY A 41 -21.41 -15.84 15.50
N GLY A 42 -20.49 -14.92 15.84
CA GLY A 42 -20.69 -13.85 16.80
C GLY A 42 -19.44 -13.54 17.63
N ALA A 43 -19.31 -12.30 18.10
CA ALA A 43 -18.24 -11.88 19.00
C ALA A 43 -18.71 -10.69 19.84
N ASP A 44 -18.07 -10.51 20.99
CA ASP A 44 -18.24 -9.29 21.79
C ASP A 44 -17.83 -8.05 20.97
N THR A 45 -18.53 -6.94 21.12
CA THR A 45 -18.29 -5.70 20.36
C THR A 45 -16.84 -5.23 20.45
N TRP A 46 -16.23 -5.33 21.64
CA TRP A 46 -14.84 -4.92 21.86
C TRP A 46 -13.83 -5.78 21.08
N LYS A 47 -14.10 -7.08 20.91
CA LYS A 47 -13.22 -7.97 20.12
C LYS A 47 -13.32 -7.66 18.64
N TYR A 48 -14.54 -7.43 18.15
CA TYR A 48 -14.75 -7.04 16.76
C TYR A 48 -14.05 -5.71 16.44
N GLU A 49 -14.21 -4.71 17.30
CA GLU A 49 -13.56 -3.41 17.13
C GLU A 49 -12.04 -3.53 17.07
N LEU A 50 -11.45 -4.33 17.98
CA LEU A 50 -10.01 -4.59 17.99
C LEU A 50 -9.53 -5.26 16.69
N VAL A 51 -10.23 -6.28 16.22
CA VAL A 51 -9.89 -6.98 14.97
C VAL A 51 -10.05 -6.06 13.76
N MET A 52 -11.10 -5.26 13.71
CA MET A 52 -11.32 -4.28 12.65
C MET A 52 -10.19 -3.25 12.62
N GLN A 53 -9.91 -2.57 13.73
CA GLN A 53 -8.84 -1.58 13.80
C GLN A 53 -7.48 -2.18 13.46
N SER A 54 -7.19 -3.41 13.91
CA SER A 54 -5.97 -4.12 13.57
C SER A 54 -5.84 -4.35 12.06
N ASN A 55 -6.89 -4.83 11.39
CA ASN A 55 -6.85 -5.04 9.94
C ASN A 55 -6.72 -3.72 9.17
N ILE A 56 -7.45 -2.68 9.57
CA ILE A 56 -7.34 -1.34 8.96
C ILE A 56 -5.89 -0.84 9.05
N ASN A 57 -5.28 -0.95 10.22
CA ASN A 57 -3.91 -0.50 10.44
C ASN A 57 -2.90 -1.29 9.60
N ILE A 58 -3.09 -2.61 9.45
CA ILE A 58 -2.23 -3.45 8.59
C ILE A 58 -2.25 -2.94 7.15
N PHE A 59 -3.43 -2.68 6.57
CA PHE A 59 -3.53 -2.16 5.20
C PHE A 59 -2.94 -0.76 5.06
N LEU A 60 -3.18 0.11 6.04
CA LEU A 60 -2.62 1.46 6.05
C LEU A 60 -1.08 1.43 6.08
N VAL A 61 -0.49 0.61 6.95
CA VAL A 61 0.96 0.48 7.11
C VAL A 61 1.59 -0.12 5.86
N ILE A 62 1.05 -1.23 5.33
CA ILE A 62 1.57 -1.87 4.12
C ILE A 62 1.45 -0.93 2.92
N GLY A 63 0.29 -0.29 2.75
CA GLY A 63 0.06 0.68 1.68
C GLY A 63 1.02 1.85 1.74
N SER A 64 1.27 2.38 2.94
CA SER A 64 2.21 3.48 3.18
C SER A 64 3.65 3.07 2.86
N ILE A 65 4.10 1.90 3.31
CA ILE A 65 5.44 1.38 3.01
C ILE A 65 5.62 1.20 1.50
N LEU A 66 4.66 0.56 0.83
CA LEU A 66 4.70 0.36 -0.62
C LEU A 66 4.74 1.69 -1.37
N PHE A 67 3.92 2.67 -0.97
CA PHE A 67 3.91 3.98 -1.59
C PHE A 67 5.23 4.73 -1.39
N SER A 68 5.76 4.76 -0.16
CA SER A 68 7.03 5.41 0.15
C SER A 68 8.21 4.79 -0.61
N VAL A 69 8.32 3.46 -0.63
CA VAL A 69 9.39 2.76 -1.38
C VAL A 69 9.28 3.04 -2.88
N SER A 70 8.06 3.08 -3.41
CA SER A 70 7.80 3.41 -4.82
C SER A 70 8.24 4.82 -5.17
N LEU A 71 7.90 5.82 -4.33
CA LEU A 71 8.34 7.20 -4.52
C LEU A 71 9.86 7.31 -4.51
N VAL A 72 10.53 6.71 -3.53
CA VAL A 72 12.00 6.73 -3.45
C VAL A 72 12.63 6.11 -4.69
N SER A 73 12.08 4.99 -5.17
CA SER A 73 12.56 4.31 -6.39
C SER A 73 12.40 5.16 -7.65
N ILE A 74 11.26 5.84 -7.80
CA ILE A 74 11.00 6.74 -8.92
C ILE A 74 11.95 7.94 -8.88
N ILE A 75 12.09 8.60 -7.73
CA ILE A 75 12.97 9.76 -7.55
C ILE A 75 14.42 9.38 -7.87
N PHE A 76 14.89 8.24 -7.35
CA PHE A 76 16.23 7.74 -7.63
C PHE A 76 16.45 7.45 -9.12
N SER A 77 15.49 6.78 -9.76
CA SER A 77 15.55 6.47 -11.19
C SER A 77 15.54 7.73 -12.06
N TRP A 78 14.73 8.72 -11.69
CA TRP A 78 14.65 10.01 -12.35
C TRP A 78 15.97 10.78 -12.23
N TYR A 79 16.53 10.89 -11.03
CA TYR A 79 17.80 11.58 -10.79
C TYR A 79 18.95 10.93 -11.55
N ARG A 80 19.02 9.59 -11.58
CA ARG A 80 20.00 8.85 -12.38
C ARG A 80 19.85 9.10 -13.88
N MET A 81 18.61 9.22 -14.38
CA MET A 81 18.36 9.50 -15.79
C MET A 81 18.82 10.91 -16.17
N LEU A 82 18.55 11.91 -15.32
CA LEU A 82 18.98 13.30 -15.52
C LEU A 82 20.51 13.40 -15.53
N SER A 83 21.18 12.80 -14.53
CA SER A 83 22.65 12.82 -14.44
C SER A 83 23.36 12.13 -15.62
N LEU A 84 22.70 11.19 -16.30
CA LEU A 84 23.23 10.54 -17.50
C LEU A 84 22.94 11.31 -18.79
N HIS A 85 22.00 12.27 -18.75
CA HIS A 85 21.70 13.15 -19.86
C HIS A 85 22.60 14.38 -19.88
N ASP A 86 22.98 14.88 -18.70
CA ASP A 86 23.92 16.00 -18.54
C ASP A 86 25.40 15.64 -18.81
N LYS A 87 25.70 14.37 -19.14
CA LYS A 87 27.03 13.87 -19.53
C LYS A 87 27.04 13.47 -20.99
#